data_AF-G1V0K1-F1
#
_entry.id   AF-G1V0K1-F1
#
_cell.length_a   1.000
_cell.length_b   1.000
_cell.length_c   1.000
_cell.angle_alpha   90.00
_cell.angle_beta   90.00
_cell.angle_gamma   90.00
#
_symmetry.space_group_name_H-M   'P 1'
#
loop_
_entity.id
_entity.type
_entity.pdbx_description
1 polymer ?
#
loop_
_entity_poly.entity_id
_entity_poly.type
_entity_poly.pdbx_seq_one_letter_code
_entity_poly.pdbx_strand_id
1 'polypeptide(L)'
;MLSDTQISRLLDVANAACHGGNVVDARAMYAGVLALRPGFAPALMGKALSHIVVDDFDEAERLLKDEVLAAMPEDEDAQALLGLCYTLARRQGEAEAVLAPLAAGEGPRAELAAGLLEKLRQEP
;
A
#
# COMPACT_ATOMS: atom_id res chain seq x y z
N MET A 1 26.27 -3.51 7.23
CA MET A 1 24.85 -3.88 7.01
C MET A 1 24.00 -2.94 7.87
N LEU A 2 22.91 -2.40 7.32
CA LEU A 2 22.02 -1.50 8.10
C LEU A 2 21.26 -2.29 9.17
N SER A 3 21.03 -1.67 10.33
CA SER A 3 20.18 -2.22 11.39
C SER A 3 18.69 -2.05 11.08
N ASP A 4 17.83 -2.78 11.79
CA ASP A 4 16.36 -2.64 11.67
C ASP A 4 15.90 -1.22 11.96
N THR A 5 16.46 -0.57 12.97
CA THR A 5 16.16 0.83 13.29
C THR A 5 16.58 1.78 12.17
N GLN A 6 17.72 1.52 11.52
CA GLN A 6 18.17 2.34 10.39
C GLN A 6 17.26 2.15 9.18
N ILE A 7 16.82 0.92 8.91
CA ILE A 7 15.87 0.62 7.82
C ILE A 7 14.51 1.25 8.09
N SER A 8 13.98 1.12 9.31
CA SER A 8 12.71 1.76 9.70
C SER A 8 12.75 3.27 9.48
N ARG A 9 13.82 3.95 9.93
CA ARG A 9 13.98 5.40 9.69
C ARG A 9 14.08 5.75 8.22
N LEU A 10 14.72 4.90 7.42
CA LEU A 10 14.82 5.12 5.99
C LEU A 10 13.44 5.02 5.32
N LEU A 11 12.59 4.10 5.79
CA LEU A 11 11.20 4.00 5.35
C LEU A 11 10.37 5.20 5.79
N ASP A 12 10.53 5.71 7.00
CA ASP A 12 9.83 6.90 7.46
C ASP A 12 10.13 8.12 6.58
N VAL A 13 11.40 8.31 6.19
CA VAL A 13 11.81 9.38 5.29
C VAL A 13 11.27 9.16 3.88
N ALA A 14 11.29 7.92 3.37
CA ALA A 14 10.74 7.59 2.05
C ALA A 14 9.22 7.84 1.99
N ASN A 15 8.48 7.47 3.05
CA ASN A 15 7.06 7.74 3.19
C ASN A 15 6.77 9.25 3.20
N ALA A 16 7.55 10.03 3.97
CA ALA A 16 7.43 11.49 3.98
C ALA A 16 7.73 12.11 2.61
N ALA A 17 8.73 11.60 1.89
CA ALA A 17 9.05 12.03 0.52
C ALA A 17 7.90 11.74 -0.46
N CYS A 18 7.24 10.57 -0.37
CA CYS A 18 6.02 10.29 -1.13
C CYS A 18 4.93 11.34 -0.87
N HIS A 19 4.63 11.63 0.41
CA HIS A 19 3.59 12.62 0.76
C HIS A 19 3.96 14.05 0.34
N GLY A 20 5.25 14.38 0.27
CA GLY A 20 5.75 15.66 -0.24
C GLY A 20 5.79 15.77 -1.77
N GLY A 21 5.32 14.76 -2.51
CA GLY A 21 5.36 14.72 -3.97
C GLY A 21 6.72 14.35 -4.57
N ASN A 22 7.72 14.05 -3.73
CA ASN A 22 9.05 13.64 -4.17
C ASN A 22 9.13 12.11 -4.34
N VAL A 23 8.30 11.61 -5.24
CA VAL A 23 8.06 10.18 -5.45
C VAL A 23 9.29 9.46 -6.03
N VAL A 24 10.09 10.15 -6.85
CA VAL A 24 11.32 9.58 -7.44
C VAL A 24 12.34 9.24 -6.35
N ASP A 25 12.58 10.18 -5.44
CA ASP A 25 13.52 9.96 -4.33
C ASP A 25 13.01 8.85 -3.39
N ALA A 26 11.71 8.85 -3.08
CA ALA A 26 11.11 7.79 -2.27
C ALA A 26 11.31 6.40 -2.90
N ARG A 27 11.08 6.25 -4.21
CA ARG A 27 11.29 4.98 -4.94
C ARG A 27 12.74 4.53 -4.90
N ALA A 28 13.70 5.45 -5.02
CA ALA A 28 15.12 5.11 -4.90
C ALA A 28 15.46 4.55 -3.51
N MET A 29 14.85 5.11 -2.46
CA MET A 29 15.05 4.64 -1.08
C MET A 29 14.45 3.24 -0.86
N TYR A 30 13.22 3.00 -1.32
CA TYR A 30 12.61 1.66 -1.26
C TYR A 30 13.42 0.63 -2.04
N ALA A 31 13.89 0.97 -3.25
CA ALA A 31 14.74 0.10 -4.03
C ALA A 31 16.05 -0.24 -3.30
N GLY A 32 16.66 0.73 -2.61
CA GLY A 32 17.84 0.50 -1.77
C GLY A 32 17.57 -0.46 -0.62
N VAL A 33 16.43 -0.33 0.07
CA VAL A 33 16.02 -1.28 1.13
C VAL A 33 15.81 -2.67 0.54
N LEU A 34 15.13 -2.79 -0.59
CA LEU A 34 14.82 -4.06 -1.24
C LEU A 34 16.07 -4.76 -1.78
N ALA A 35 17.08 -4.01 -2.21
CA ALA A 35 18.38 -4.57 -2.59
C ALA A 35 19.09 -5.22 -1.39
N LEU A 36 18.89 -4.70 -0.18
CA LEU A 36 19.44 -5.28 1.06
C LEU A 36 18.56 -6.38 1.64
N ARG A 37 17.24 -6.27 1.47
CA ARG A 37 16.22 -7.19 1.97
C ARG A 37 15.16 -7.46 0.90
N PRO A 38 15.42 -8.39 -0.02
CA PRO A 38 14.43 -8.79 -1.02
C PRO A 38 13.14 -9.26 -0.35
N GLY A 39 11.99 -8.83 -0.86
CA GLY A 39 10.69 -9.20 -0.30
C GLY A 39 10.30 -8.51 1.02
N PHE A 40 11.04 -7.50 1.47
CA PHE A 40 10.67 -6.79 2.69
C PHE A 40 9.37 -5.98 2.52
N ALA A 41 8.27 -6.53 3.03
CA ALA A 41 6.92 -6.04 2.79
C ALA A 41 6.72 -4.54 3.07
N PRO A 42 7.23 -3.94 4.17
CA PRO A 42 7.08 -2.50 4.39
C PRO A 42 7.66 -1.63 3.27
N ALA A 43 8.78 -2.06 2.66
CA ALA A 43 9.38 -1.35 1.53
C ALA A 43 8.61 -1.57 0.22
N LEU A 44 8.08 -2.77 0.00
CA LEU A 44 7.23 -3.07 -1.16
C LEU A 44 5.92 -2.27 -1.11
N MET A 45 5.28 -2.21 0.05
CA MET A 45 4.06 -1.43 0.26
C MET A 45 4.32 0.07 0.15
N GLY A 46 5.42 0.59 0.70
CA GLY A 46 5.82 1.98 0.51
C GLY A 46 6.08 2.31 -0.98
N LYS A 47 6.70 1.38 -1.72
CA LYS A 47 6.85 1.50 -3.18
C LYS A 47 5.49 1.51 -3.88
N ALA A 48 4.57 0.61 -3.54
CA ALA A 48 3.21 0.61 -4.10
C ALA A 48 2.47 1.92 -3.81
N LEU A 49 2.54 2.44 -2.57
CA LEU A 49 1.98 3.74 -2.21
C LEU A 49 2.55 4.88 -3.06
N SER A 50 3.84 4.83 -3.38
CA SER A 50 4.48 5.81 -4.27
C SER A 50 3.93 5.78 -5.70
N HIS A 51 3.35 4.67 -6.14
CA HIS A 51 2.67 4.53 -7.43
C HIS A 51 1.22 5.04 -7.33
N ILE A 52 0.52 4.73 -6.24
CA ILE A 52 -0.82 5.28 -5.94
C ILE A 52 -0.83 6.81 -5.94
N VAL A 53 0.18 7.46 -5.33
CA VAL A 53 0.26 8.93 -5.22
C VAL A 53 0.36 9.64 -6.58
N VAL A 54 0.77 8.94 -7.64
CA VAL A 54 0.89 9.47 -9.01
C VAL A 54 -0.09 8.83 -9.98
N ASP A 55 -1.17 8.25 -9.45
CA ASP A 55 -2.24 7.57 -10.20
C ASP A 55 -1.76 6.38 -11.06
N ASP A 56 -0.58 5.82 -10.76
CA ASP A 56 -0.05 4.61 -11.40
C ASP A 56 -0.60 3.36 -10.69
N PHE A 57 -1.92 3.20 -10.77
CA PHE A 57 -2.65 2.18 -10.02
C PHE A 57 -2.31 0.75 -10.46
N ASP A 58 -1.96 0.55 -11.74
CA ASP A 58 -1.65 -0.78 -12.27
C ASP A 58 -0.35 -1.34 -11.66
N GLU A 59 0.71 -0.53 -11.57
CA GLU A 59 1.96 -0.99 -10.94
C GLU A 59 1.82 -1.11 -9.42
N ALA A 60 1.00 -0.26 -8.79
CA ALA A 60 0.68 -0.41 -7.37
C ALA A 60 -0.05 -1.73 -7.09
N GLU A 61 -1.07 -2.06 -7.90
CA GLU A 61 -1.78 -3.35 -7.82
C GLU A 61 -0.79 -4.51 -7.99
N ARG A 62 0.03 -4.48 -9.04
CA ARG A 62 0.99 -5.55 -9.33
C ARG A 62 1.94 -5.79 -8.16
N LEU A 63 2.52 -4.72 -7.59
CA LEU A 63 3.41 -4.82 -6.43
C LEU A 63 2.70 -5.44 -5.22
N LEU A 64 1.47 -5.00 -4.93
CA LEU A 64 0.70 -5.49 -3.78
C LEU A 64 0.30 -6.96 -3.95
N LYS A 65 -0.17 -7.34 -5.12
CA LYS A 65 -0.64 -8.72 -5.38
C LYS A 65 0.51 -9.69 -5.57
N ASP A 66 1.46 -9.36 -6.42
CA ASP A 66 2.45 -10.32 -6.90
C ASP A 66 3.65 -10.43 -5.96
N GLU A 67 3.92 -9.41 -5.15
CA GLU A 67 5.10 -9.39 -4.27
C GLU A 67 4.74 -9.42 -2.78
N VAL A 68 3.70 -8.72 -2.34
CA VAL A 68 3.31 -8.68 -0.92
C VAL A 68 2.32 -9.80 -0.58
N LEU A 69 1.12 -9.76 -1.17
CA LEU A 69 0.03 -10.69 -0.87
C LEU A 69 0.30 -12.11 -1.40
N ALA A 70 1.12 -12.27 -2.43
CA ALA A 70 1.60 -13.59 -2.85
C ALA A 70 2.41 -14.30 -1.74
N ALA A 71 3.15 -13.53 -0.93
CA ALA A 71 3.92 -14.05 0.19
C ALA A 71 3.11 -14.10 1.50
N MET A 72 2.24 -13.12 1.71
CA MET A 72 1.43 -12.96 2.93
C MET A 72 -0.03 -12.64 2.55
N PRO A 73 -0.84 -13.64 2.16
CA PRO A 73 -2.19 -13.40 1.64
C PRO A 73 -3.16 -12.74 2.63
N GLU A 74 -2.89 -12.89 3.92
CA GLU A 74 -3.72 -12.39 5.03
C GLU A 74 -3.18 -11.08 5.64
N ASP A 75 -2.20 -10.43 4.99
CA ASP A 75 -1.67 -9.14 5.47
C ASP A 75 -2.73 -8.04 5.28
N GLU A 76 -3.40 -7.69 6.38
CA GLU A 76 -4.49 -6.71 6.41
C GLU A 76 -4.06 -5.31 5.97
N ASP A 77 -2.80 -4.92 6.22
CA ASP A 77 -2.28 -3.63 5.79
C ASP A 77 -2.13 -3.59 4.26
N ALA A 78 -1.63 -4.66 3.66
CA ALA A 78 -1.52 -4.80 2.22
C ALA A 78 -2.90 -4.88 1.55
N GLN A 79 -3.86 -5.58 2.15
CA GLN A 79 -5.24 -5.63 1.68
C GLN A 79 -5.91 -4.26 1.74
N ALA A 80 -5.74 -3.52 2.84
CA ALA A 80 -6.27 -2.16 2.97
C ALA A 80 -5.68 -1.21 1.91
N LEU A 81 -4.36 -1.31 1.67
CA LEU A 81 -3.68 -0.50 0.65
C LEU A 81 -4.12 -0.86 -0.78
N LEU A 82 -4.38 -2.13 -1.05
CA LEU A 82 -4.94 -2.59 -2.33
C LEU A 82 -6.38 -2.10 -2.52
N GLY A 83 -7.20 -2.14 -1.47
CA GLY A 83 -8.55 -1.57 -1.50
C GLY A 83 -8.56 -0.06 -1.72
N LEU A 84 -7.62 0.68 -1.10
CA LEU A 84 -7.41 2.10 -1.38
C LEU A 84 -7.02 2.33 -2.85
N CYS A 85 -6.10 1.53 -3.39
CA CYS A 85 -5.67 1.58 -4.79
C CYS A 85 -6.87 1.44 -5.74
N TYR A 86 -7.70 0.40 -5.56
CA TYR A 86 -8.89 0.20 -6.38
C TYR A 86 -9.93 1.31 -6.21
N THR A 87 -10.10 1.84 -4.99
CA THR A 87 -11.02 2.95 -4.72
C THR A 87 -10.62 4.19 -5.52
N LEU A 88 -9.33 4.55 -5.50
CA LEU A 88 -8.81 5.70 -6.24
C LEU A 88 -8.80 5.46 -7.76
N ALA A 89 -8.58 4.21 -8.19
CA ALA A 89 -8.69 3.80 -9.58
C ALA A 89 -10.14 3.70 -10.09
N ARG A 90 -11.16 3.98 -9.24
CA ARG A 90 -12.60 3.86 -9.56
C ARG A 90 -13.01 2.44 -9.96
N ARG A 91 -12.29 1.43 -9.45
CA ARG A 91 -12.51 0.00 -9.68
C ARG A 91 -13.34 -0.59 -8.55
N GLN A 92 -14.61 -0.20 -8.52
CA GLN A 92 -15.50 -0.45 -7.38
C GLN A 92 -15.66 -1.94 -7.06
N GLY A 93 -15.82 -2.79 -8.08
CA GLY A 93 -16.00 -4.23 -7.87
C GLY A 93 -14.80 -4.87 -7.17
N GLU A 94 -13.58 -4.54 -7.61
CA GLU A 94 -12.36 -5.04 -6.97
C GLU A 94 -12.13 -4.44 -5.58
N ALA A 95 -12.44 -3.15 -5.40
CA ALA A 95 -12.37 -2.51 -4.10
C ALA A 95 -13.31 -3.18 -3.10
N GLU A 96 -14.57 -3.44 -3.48
CA GLU A 96 -15.55 -4.13 -2.64
C GLU A 96 -15.12 -5.55 -2.28
N ALA A 97 -14.60 -6.30 -3.26
CA ALA A 97 -14.15 -7.68 -3.03
C ALA A 97 -13.03 -7.77 -1.98
N VAL A 98 -12.12 -6.79 -1.93
CA VAL A 98 -11.01 -6.79 -0.97
C VAL A 98 -11.41 -6.15 0.36
N LEU A 99 -12.19 -5.06 0.34
CA LEU A 99 -12.48 -4.28 1.54
C LEU A 99 -13.64 -4.84 2.38
N ALA A 100 -14.64 -5.49 1.78
CA ALA A 100 -15.81 -5.96 2.52
C ALA A 100 -15.46 -7.03 3.59
N PRO A 101 -14.59 -8.02 3.33
CA PRO A 101 -14.14 -8.95 4.36
C PRO A 101 -13.38 -8.24 5.49
N LEU A 102 -12.50 -7.28 5.14
CA LEU A 102 -11.69 -6.55 6.11
C LEU A 102 -12.54 -5.63 7.01
N ALA A 103 -13.57 -4.99 6.44
CA ALA A 103 -14.50 -4.14 7.16
C ALA A 103 -15.39 -4.90 8.16
N ALA A 104 -15.51 -6.23 8.04
CA ALA A 104 -16.23 -7.06 9.00
C ALA A 104 -15.41 -7.39 10.26
N GLY A 105 -14.11 -7.08 10.26
CA GLY A 105 -13.23 -7.25 11.41
C GLY A 105 -13.34 -6.13 12.43
N GLU A 106 -12.31 -5.99 13.27
CA GLU A 106 -12.23 -4.97 14.32
C GLU A 106 -10.94 -4.14 14.19
N GLY A 107 -10.96 -2.91 14.70
CA GLY A 107 -9.79 -2.03 14.78
C GLY A 107 -9.54 -1.16 13.55
N PRO A 108 -8.38 -0.50 13.47
CA PRO A 108 -8.15 0.60 12.52
C PRO A 108 -8.27 0.22 11.05
N ARG A 109 -7.96 -1.03 10.69
CA ARG A 109 -8.00 -1.51 9.31
C ARG A 109 -9.44 -1.77 8.87
N ALA A 110 -10.25 -2.35 9.76
CA ALA A 110 -11.69 -2.49 9.54
C ALA A 110 -12.38 -1.13 9.42
N GLU A 111 -12.02 -0.16 10.28
CA GLU A 111 -12.54 1.21 10.20
C GLU A 111 -12.18 1.90 8.87
N LEU A 112 -10.92 1.80 8.44
CA LEU A 112 -10.48 2.32 7.15
C LEU A 112 -11.24 1.67 5.99
N ALA A 113 -11.36 0.33 6.00
CA ALA A 113 -12.07 -0.40 4.96
C ALA A 113 -13.56 -0.02 4.90
N ALA A 114 -14.22 0.13 6.05
CA ALA A 114 -15.59 0.60 6.13
C ALA A 114 -15.76 2.02 5.57
N GLY A 115 -14.83 2.94 5.85
CA GLY A 115 -14.85 4.30 5.32
C GLY A 115 -14.66 4.37 3.81
N LEU A 116 -13.76 3.57 3.25
CA LEU A 116 -13.59 3.43 1.79
C LEU A 116 -14.84 2.80 1.15
N LEU A 117 -15.40 1.78 1.82
CA LEU A 117 -16.76 1.26 1.74
C LEU A 117 -17.81 2.32 1.40
N GLU A 118 -17.96 3.21 2.36
CA GLU A 118 -18.96 4.26 2.34
C GLU A 118 -18.72 5.26 1.21
N LYS A 119 -17.46 5.65 0.98
CA LYS A 119 -17.10 6.58 -0.10
C LYS A 119 -17.51 6.05 -1.47
N LEU A 120 -17.27 4.77 -1.76
CA LEU A 120 -17.64 4.15 -3.04
C LEU A 120 -19.15 4.21 -3.30
N ARG A 121 -19.98 4.07 -2.27
CA ARG A 121 -21.45 4.14 -2.39
C ARG A 121 -21.98 5.55 -2.66
N GLN A 122 -21.19 6.57 -2.34
CA GLN A 122 -21.56 7.98 -2.49
C GLN A 122 -21.10 8.56 -3.83
N GLU A 123 -20.24 7.86 -4.57
CA GLU A 123 -19.82 8.26 -5.91
C GLU A 123 -20.88 7.81 -6.94
N PRO A 124 -21.41 8.73 -7.78
CA PRO A 124 -22.48 8.44 -8.74
C PRO A 124 -22.01 7.63 -9.95
#